data_AF-A0AAX6GXX4-F1
#
_entry.id   AF-A0AAX6GXX4-F1
#
_cell.length_a   1.000
_cell.length_b   1.000
_cell.length_c   1.000
_cell.angle_alpha   90.00
_cell.angle_beta   90.00
_cell.angle_gamma   90.00
#
_symmetry.space_group_name_H-M   'P 1'
#
loop_
_entity.id
_entity.type
_entity.pdbx_description
1 polymer ?
#
loop_
_entity_poly.entity_id
_entity_poly.type
_entity_poly.pdbx_seq_one_letter_code
_entity_poly.pdbx_strand_id
1 'polypeptide(L)'
;MLNKLGGAFAPKPSSDPHKARECLPLILILRNKLKYALIYREVISILMQHHVMVDNKARTDKTYPASFMGMKLLFLIYIPYWYLI
;
A
#
# COMPACT_ATOMS: atom_id res chain seq x y z
N MET A 1 7.21 9.92 3.19
CA MET A 1 8.42 9.82 4.03
C MET A 1 7.97 9.35 5.40
N LEU A 2 8.68 8.44 6.08
CA LEU A 2 8.35 8.07 7.47
C LEU A 2 8.82 9.18 8.40
N ASN A 3 7.95 9.63 9.30
CA ASN A 3 8.29 10.67 10.28
C ASN A 3 8.99 10.04 11.49
N LYS A 4 10.06 10.67 11.98
CA LYS A 4 10.82 10.23 13.16
C LYS A 4 9.96 10.12 14.43
N LEU A 5 8.86 10.88 14.50
CA LEU A 5 7.91 10.90 15.62
C LEU A 5 6.71 9.95 15.45
N GLY A 6 6.55 9.30 14.29
CA GLY A 6 5.36 8.51 13.94
C GLY A 6 5.31 7.08 14.50
N GLY A 7 6.21 6.74 15.44
CA GLY A 7 6.34 5.42 16.06
C GLY A 7 7.75 4.83 15.93
N ALA A 8 8.13 3.98 16.89
CA ALA A 8 9.47 3.37 16.94
C ALA A 8 9.68 2.24 15.91
N PHE A 9 8.61 1.71 15.32
CA PHE A 9 8.65 0.55 14.45
C PHE A 9 8.29 0.90 13.01
N ALA A 10 9.18 0.52 12.07
CA ALA A 10 8.88 0.53 10.66
C ALA A 10 8.41 -0.87 10.21
N PRO A 11 7.38 -0.97 9.35
CA PRO A 11 6.98 -2.26 8.80
C PRO A 11 8.12 -2.85 7.96
N LYS A 12 8.65 -3.99 8.40
CA LYS A 12 9.65 -4.75 7.64
C LYS A 12 8.97 -5.33 6.39
N PRO A 13 9.53 -5.14 5.18
CA PRO A 13 9.01 -5.78 3.99
C PRO A 13 9.12 -7.30 4.10
N SER A 14 8.10 -8.01 3.58
CA SER A 14 8.13 -9.46 3.43
C SER A 14 9.22 -9.88 2.44
N SER A 15 9.75 -11.11 2.57
CA SER A 15 10.72 -11.66 1.61
C SER A 15 10.04 -11.94 0.26
N ASP A 16 10.45 -11.19 -0.77
CA ASP A 16 9.96 -11.29 -2.15
C ASP A 16 11.18 -11.05 -3.09
N PRO A 17 11.14 -11.39 -4.40
CA PRO A 17 12.21 -11.09 -5.36
C PRO A 17 12.73 -9.64 -5.36
N HIS A 18 11.97 -8.68 -4.84
CA HIS A 18 12.41 -7.30 -4.72
C HIS A 18 13.39 -7.08 -3.55
N LYS A 19 14.50 -6.40 -3.82
CA LYS A 19 15.49 -6.05 -2.78
C LYS A 19 14.85 -5.18 -1.70
N ALA A 20 15.02 -5.57 -0.43
CA ALA A 20 14.46 -4.89 0.74
C ALA A 20 14.77 -3.38 0.84
N ARG A 21 15.87 -2.93 0.24
CA ARG A 21 16.31 -1.51 0.24
C ARG A 21 15.71 -0.68 -0.90
N GLU A 22 15.24 -1.32 -1.95
CA GLU A 22 14.68 -0.67 -3.15
C GLU A 22 13.13 -0.74 -3.16
N CYS A 23 12.54 -1.57 -2.29
CA CYS A 23 11.09 -1.72 -2.17
C CYS A 23 10.51 -0.89 -1.02
N LEU A 24 9.26 -0.46 -1.19
CA LEU A 24 8.45 0.10 -0.11
C LEU A 24 7.25 -0.85 0.15
N PRO A 25 6.92 -1.17 1.41
CA PRO A 25 5.77 -2.00 1.70
C PRO A 25 4.47 -1.26 1.36
N LEU A 26 3.48 -2.02 0.86
CA LEU A 26 2.15 -1.53 0.45
C LEU A 26 1.50 -0.57 1.45
N ILE A 27 1.63 -0.86 2.74
CA ILE A 27 1.09 -0.01 3.80
C ILE A 27 1.64 1.41 3.82
N LEU A 28 2.93 1.60 3.52
CA LEU A 28 3.55 2.92 3.47
C LEU A 28 3.16 3.65 2.18
N ILE A 29 2.88 2.92 1.11
CA ILE A 29 2.50 3.50 -0.17
C ILE A 29 1.06 4.02 -0.08
N LEU A 30 0.13 3.20 0.39
CA LEU A 30 -1.28 3.59 0.57
C LEU A 30 -1.44 4.76 1.55
N ARG A 31 -0.65 4.79 2.63
CA ARG A 31 -0.73 5.84 3.66
C ARG A 31 0.10 7.09 3.32
N ASN A 32 1.39 6.94 3.06
CA ASN A 32 2.32 8.08 3.00
C ASN A 32 2.53 8.64 1.57
N LYS A 33 2.26 7.86 0.53
CA LYS A 33 2.41 8.31 -0.87
C LYS A 33 1.06 8.68 -1.47
N LEU A 34 0.09 7.78 -1.39
CA LEU A 34 -1.22 7.94 -2.01
C LEU A 34 -2.26 8.60 -1.09
N LYS A 35 -2.06 8.55 0.23
CA LYS A 35 -2.97 9.09 1.25
C LYS A 35 -4.42 8.58 1.16
N TYR A 36 -4.64 7.37 0.64
CA TYR A 36 -5.95 6.73 0.59
C TYR A 36 -6.45 6.25 1.96
N ALA A 37 -5.56 6.11 2.93
CA ALA A 37 -5.88 5.66 4.27
C ALA A 37 -5.10 6.45 5.31
N LEU A 38 -5.78 6.85 6.38
CA LEU A 38 -5.18 7.57 7.52
C LEU A 38 -4.65 6.61 8.59
N ILE A 39 -5.36 5.50 8.84
CA ILE A 39 -5.05 4.52 9.87
C ILE A 39 -4.72 3.14 9.29
N TYR A 40 -4.04 2.28 10.07
CA TYR A 40 -3.69 0.91 9.67
C TYR A 40 -4.91 0.04 9.34
N ARG A 41 -6.05 0.27 9.99
CA ARG A 41 -7.29 -0.49 9.79
C ARG A 41 -7.87 -0.28 8.39
N GLU A 42 -7.95 0.97 7.93
CA GLU A 42 -8.40 1.32 6.58
C GLU A 42 -7.52 0.66 5.51
N VAL A 43 -6.20 0.65 5.71
CA VAL A 43 -5.28 -0.04 4.78
C VAL A 43 -5.62 -1.53 4.68
N ILE A 44 -5.94 -2.19 5.80
CA ILE A 44 -6.32 -3.60 5.80
C ILE A 44 -7.64 -3.79 5.05
N SER A 45 -8.65 -2.96 5.32
CA SER A 45 -9.93 -3.01 4.61
C SER A 45 -9.77 -2.89 3.09
N ILE A 46 -8.95 -1.94 2.63
CA ILE A 46 -8.65 -1.73 1.20
C ILE A 46 -7.94 -2.94 0.58
N LEU A 47 -7.00 -3.54 1.30
CA LEU A 47 -6.27 -4.71 0.84
C LEU A 47 -7.18 -5.95 0.76
N MET A 48 -8.08 -6.13 1.73
CA MET A 48 -9.03 -7.26 1.76
C MET A 48 -10.07 -7.18 0.63
N GLN A 49 -10.31 -5.99 0.08
CA GLN A 49 -11.15 -5.81 -1.11
C GLN A 49 -10.44 -6.19 -2.42
N HIS A 50 -9.17 -6.60 -2.39
CA HIS A 50 -8.37 -6.97 -3.57
C HIS A 50 -8.24 -5.86 -4.64
N HIS A 51 -8.48 -4.59 -4.27
CA HIS A 51 -8.40 -3.44 -5.18
C HIS A 51 -6.97 -3.04 -5.56
N VAL A 52 -5.96 -3.59 -4.87
CA VAL A 52 -4.56 -3.28 -5.07
C VAL A 52 -3.89 -4.41 -5.83
N MET A 53 -3.47 -4.12 -7.06
CA MET A 53 -2.75 -5.06 -7.91
C MET A 53 -1.29 -4.65 -8.03
N VAL A 54 -0.40 -5.61 -7.81
CA VAL A 54 1.04 -5.46 -8.02
C VAL A 54 1.44 -6.54 -9.02
N ASP A 55 2.07 -6.14 -10.12
CA ASP A 55 2.50 -7.05 -11.20
C ASP A 55 1.35 -7.94 -11.74
N ASN A 56 0.20 -7.33 -11.98
CA ASN A 56 -1.03 -7.97 -12.47
C ASN A 56 -1.63 -9.02 -11.51
N LYS A 57 -1.20 -9.09 -10.26
CA LYS A 57 -1.79 -9.94 -9.22
C LYS A 57 -2.37 -9.09 -8.10
N ALA A 58 -3.60 -9.39 -7.69
CA ALA A 58 -4.18 -8.78 -6.50
C ALA A 58 -3.40 -9.25 -5.26
N ARG A 59 -2.91 -8.30 -4.46
CA ARG A 59 -2.14 -8.59 -3.23
C ARG A 59 -2.89 -8.05 -2.01
N THR A 60 -3.10 -8.92 -1.03
CA THR A 60 -3.72 -8.59 0.27
C THR A 60 -2.66 -8.34 1.36
N ASP A 61 -1.41 -8.68 1.08
CA ASP A 61 -0.30 -8.62 2.03
C ASP A 61 0.15 -7.17 2.31
N LYS A 62 -0.17 -6.67 3.50
CA LYS A 62 0.19 -5.30 3.95
C LYS A 62 1.69 -4.97 3.94
N THR A 63 2.55 -5.97 4.13
CA THR A 63 4.01 -5.84 4.14
C THR A 63 4.65 -6.29 2.83
N TYR A 64 3.85 -6.59 1.80
CA TYR A 64 4.42 -7.03 0.54
C TYR A 64 5.27 -5.90 -0.08
N PRO A 65 6.52 -6.20 -0.44
CA PRO A 65 7.44 -5.23 -1.00
C PRO A 65 7.03 -4.91 -2.43
N ALA A 66 6.58 -3.68 -2.65
CA ALA A 66 6.30 -3.23 -3.99
C ALA A 66 7.33 -2.17 -4.39
N SER A 67 7.84 -2.30 -5.61
CA SER A 67 8.59 -1.22 -6.25
C SER A 67 7.61 -0.19 -6.80
N PHE A 68 8.01 1.09 -6.78
CA PHE A 68 7.20 2.20 -7.28
C PHE A 68 6.71 2.00 -8.72
N MET A 69 7.44 1.24 -9.54
CA MET A 69 7.15 1.05 -10.95
C MET A 69 6.04 0.03 -11.26
N GLY A 70 5.73 -0.91 -10.34
CA GLY A 70 4.86 -2.07 -10.61
C GLY A 70 3.45 -2.03 -10.01
N MET A 71 3.09 -0.93 -9.34
CA MET A 71 1.82 -0.83 -8.63
C MET A 71 0.74 -0.20 -9.50
N LYS A 72 -0.30 -0.98 -9.80
CA LYS A 72 -1.53 -0.48 -10.42
C LYS A 72 -2.65 -0.57 -9.39
N LEU A 73 -3.12 0.59 -8.94
CA LEU A 73 -4.38 0.65 -8.21
C LEU A 73 -5.49 0.43 -9.25
N LEU A 74 -6.19 -0.71 -9.18
CA LEU A 74 -7.34 -0.98 -10.07
C LEU A 74 -8.53 -0.04 -9.78
N PHE A 75 -8.41 0.74 -8.69
CA PHE A 75 -9.31 1.79 -8.24
C PHE A 75 -9.71 2.82 -9.32
N LEU A 76 -8.98 2.94 -10.43
CA LEU A 76 -9.36 3.83 -11.54
C LEU A 76 -10.55 3.33 -12.39
N ILE A 77 -11.12 2.15 -12.13
CA ILE A 77 -12.28 1.64 -12.88
C ILE A 77 -13.58 1.69 -12.05
N TYR A 78 -13.53 1.87 -10.72
CA TYR A 78 -14.72 1.72 -9.86
C TYR A 78 -14.75 2.64 -8.61
N ILE A 79 -14.59 3.96 -8.78
CA ILE A 79 -15.20 4.92 -7.84
C ILE A 79 -16.07 5.91 -8.64
N PRO A 80 -17.41 5.87 -8.53
CA PRO A 80 -18.19 7.09 -8.66
C PRO A 80 -17.79 8.02 -7.51
N TYR A 81 -17.47 9.27 -7.82
CA TYR A 81 -16.94 10.38 -6.99
C TYR A 81 -17.66 10.72 -5.65
N TRP A 82 -18.27 9.75 -4.96
CA TRP A 82 -19.14 9.95 -3.80
C TRP A 82 -18.50 9.65 -2.44
N TYR A 83 -17.28 9.10 -2.39
CA TYR A 83 -16.53 8.86 -1.15
C TYR A 83 -15.35 9.83 -0.98
N LEU A 84 -15.52 11.07 -1.43
CA LEU A 84 -14.57 12.17 -1.27
C LEU A 84 -15.30 13.39 -0.70
N ILE A 85 -15.90 13.19 0.48
CA ILE A 85 -16.36 14.19 1.47
C ILE A 85 -15.74 13.77 2.81
#